data_AF-A0A953GZD0-F1
#
_entry.id   AF-A0A953GZD0-F1
#
_cell.length_a   1.000
_cell.length_b   1.000
_cell.length_c   1.000
_cell.angle_alpha   90.00
_cell.angle_beta   90.00
_cell.angle_gamma   90.00
#
_symmetry.space_group_name_H-M   'P 1'
#
loop_
_entity.id
_entity.type
_entity.pdbx_description
1 polymer ?
#
loop_
_entity_poly.entity_id
_entity_poly.type
_entity_poly.pdbx_seq_one_letter_code
_entity_poly.pdbx_strand_id
1 'polypeptide(L)'
;MKSHLLGAMFTLLALLAQPATAQWQYKDEKGQTVFSDQPPPASVKRSDIIKGPPGFDAKPLEGTSSKTVKGPSSAARPNYEAAAATTPAANAAAVNTAGTPPAADKKTDDKPLTTAEKELEYQKRKKAEAEAQAKSEAEAQAARDKQQACNMSRESLRSLESGIRMMTVNEKGERIPIDDEERNKRTARAREAVAKSCSN
;
A
#
# COMPACT_ATOMS: atom_id res chain seq x y z
N MET A 1 -30.81 -33.70 -34.90
CA MET A 1 -29.72 -32.77 -34.52
C MET A 1 -30.08 -31.93 -33.28
N LYS A 2 -30.75 -32.50 -32.28
CA LYS A 2 -31.17 -31.78 -31.04
C LYS A 2 -30.59 -32.40 -29.77
N SER A 3 -29.74 -33.42 -29.92
CA SER A 3 -29.11 -34.16 -28.82
C SER A 3 -27.68 -33.72 -28.54
N HIS A 4 -27.10 -32.82 -29.34
CA HIS A 4 -25.72 -32.32 -29.15
C HIS A 4 -25.66 -30.94 -28.50
N LEU A 5 -26.78 -30.22 -28.38
CA LEU A 5 -26.80 -28.89 -27.76
C LEU A 5 -26.97 -28.92 -26.24
N LEU A 6 -27.52 -30.01 -25.67
CA LEU A 6 -27.63 -30.18 -24.21
C LEU A 6 -26.35 -30.75 -23.56
N GLY A 7 -25.49 -31.44 -24.32
CA GLY A 7 -24.25 -32.02 -23.80
C GLY A 7 -23.10 -31.01 -23.67
N ALA A 8 -23.04 -30.01 -24.55
CA ALA A 8 -21.98 -29.00 -24.54
C ALA A 8 -22.16 -27.92 -23.45
N MET A 9 -23.37 -27.78 -22.90
CA MET A 9 -23.65 -26.79 -21.85
C MET A 9 -23.51 -27.36 -20.42
N PHE A 10 -23.27 -28.67 -20.28
CA PHE A 10 -23.00 -29.30 -18.98
C PHE A 10 -21.50 -29.58 -18.75
N THR A 11 -20.69 -29.67 -19.81
CA THR A 11 -19.23 -29.79 -19.70
C THR A 11 -18.52 -28.44 -19.52
N LEU A 12 -19.18 -27.32 -19.81
CA LEU A 12 -18.63 -25.98 -19.55
C LEU A 12 -18.91 -25.47 -18.11
N LEU A 13 -19.78 -26.14 -17.35
CA LEU A 13 -20.17 -25.75 -15.98
C LEU A 13 -19.50 -26.59 -14.87
N ALA A 14 -18.41 -27.30 -15.19
CA ALA A 14 -17.66 -28.11 -14.21
C ALA A 14 -16.16 -27.76 -14.10
N LEU A 15 -15.71 -26.68 -14.76
CA LEU A 15 -14.30 -26.24 -14.75
C LEU A 15 -14.06 -24.92 -13.98
N LEU A 16 -14.81 -24.69 -12.90
CA LEU A 16 -14.64 -23.53 -12.00
C LEU A 16 -14.52 -23.91 -10.51
N ALA A 17 -14.30 -25.19 -10.18
CA ALA A 17 -14.04 -25.60 -8.81
C ALA A 17 -12.54 -25.43 -8.46
N GLN A 18 -12.17 -24.22 -8.03
CA GLN A 18 -10.94 -24.00 -7.27
C GLN A 18 -11.22 -23.17 -6.01
N PRO A 19 -11.47 -23.81 -4.86
CA PRO A 19 -11.08 -23.24 -3.59
C PRO A 19 -10.13 -24.22 -2.88
N ALA A 20 -8.83 -23.94 -2.96
CA ALA A 20 -7.90 -24.37 -1.92
C ALA A 20 -7.58 -23.14 -1.07
N THR A 21 -8.52 -22.73 -0.22
CA THR A 21 -8.21 -21.75 0.82
C THR A 21 -7.28 -22.45 1.81
N ALA A 22 -6.06 -21.94 1.93
CA ALA A 22 -5.14 -22.42 2.95
C ALA A 22 -5.62 -21.85 4.29
N GLN A 23 -6.30 -22.66 5.10
CA GLN A 23 -6.79 -22.23 6.41
C GLN A 23 -5.63 -22.12 7.40
N TRP A 24 -5.32 -20.89 7.77
CA TRP A 24 -4.34 -20.55 8.80
C TRP A 24 -4.92 -20.78 10.17
N GLN A 25 -4.06 -21.23 11.08
CA GLN A 25 -4.37 -21.32 12.50
C GLN A 25 -3.21 -20.71 13.26
N TYR A 26 -3.46 -19.71 14.10
CA TYR A 26 -2.43 -19.05 14.89
C TYR A 26 -2.97 -18.56 16.24
N LYS A 27 -2.09 -18.23 17.18
CA LYS A 27 -2.48 -17.56 18.43
C LYS A 27 -2.37 -16.04 18.28
N ASP A 28 -3.41 -15.32 18.71
CA ASP A 28 -3.40 -13.86 18.75
C ASP A 28 -2.61 -13.31 19.96
N GLU A 29 -2.53 -11.98 20.10
CA GLU A 29 -1.81 -11.32 21.20
C GLU A 29 -2.37 -11.67 22.60
N LYS A 30 -3.61 -12.14 22.66
CA LYS A 30 -4.30 -12.56 23.88
C LYS A 30 -4.13 -14.07 24.14
N GLY A 31 -3.37 -14.77 23.30
CA GLY A 31 -3.12 -16.20 23.39
C GLY A 31 -4.29 -17.07 22.91
N GLN A 32 -5.30 -16.49 22.26
CA GLN A 32 -6.45 -17.21 21.75
C GLN A 32 -6.16 -17.78 20.37
N THR A 33 -6.61 -19.01 20.13
CA THR A 33 -6.46 -19.67 18.83
C THR A 33 -7.45 -19.10 17.82
N VAL A 34 -6.94 -18.47 16.76
CA VAL A 34 -7.70 -17.88 15.66
C VAL A 34 -7.51 -18.72 14.39
N PHE A 35 -8.60 -19.02 13.69
CA PHE A 35 -8.61 -19.66 12.38
C PHE A 35 -8.93 -18.61 11.32
N SER A 36 -8.10 -18.48 10.28
CA SER A 36 -8.28 -17.45 9.26
C SER A 36 -7.91 -17.99 7.87
N ASP A 37 -8.65 -17.63 6.84
CA ASP A 37 -8.24 -17.87 5.46
C ASP A 37 -7.23 -16.84 4.94
N GLN A 38 -6.95 -15.80 5.73
CA GLN A 38 -5.91 -14.82 5.45
C GLN A 38 -4.62 -15.17 6.20
N PRO A 39 -3.44 -14.91 5.60
CA PRO A 39 -2.19 -15.11 6.29
C PRO A 39 -2.13 -14.28 7.58
N PRO A 40 -1.50 -14.81 8.64
CA PRO A 40 -1.38 -14.09 9.90
C PRO A 40 -0.68 -12.75 9.69
N PRO A 41 -1.17 -11.66 10.30
CA PRO A 41 -0.52 -10.36 10.23
C PRO A 41 0.87 -10.43 10.89
N ALA A 42 1.77 -9.52 10.52
CA ALA A 42 3.15 -9.51 11.01
C ALA A 42 3.31 -9.37 12.54
N SER A 43 2.25 -8.97 13.25
CA SER A 43 2.21 -8.93 14.72
C SER A 43 2.21 -10.33 15.36
N VAL A 44 1.72 -11.35 14.65
CA VAL A 44 1.70 -12.74 15.12
C VAL A 44 3.09 -13.36 14.94
N LYS A 45 3.71 -13.82 16.03
CA LYS A 45 5.04 -14.42 15.97
C LYS A 45 4.99 -15.72 15.17
N ARG A 46 6.07 -16.01 14.46
CA ARG A 46 6.17 -17.23 13.63
C ARG A 46 5.95 -18.52 14.44
N SER A 47 6.39 -18.54 15.69
CA SER A 47 6.20 -19.65 16.64
C SER A 47 4.75 -19.86 17.08
N ASP A 48 3.91 -18.82 16.95
CA ASP A 48 2.49 -18.86 17.34
C ASP A 48 1.59 -19.29 16.18
N ILE A 49 2.16 -19.56 14.99
CA ILE A 49 1.45 -20.07 13.83
C ILE A 49 1.44 -21.60 13.90
N ILE A 50 0.27 -22.18 14.12
CA ILE A 50 0.06 -23.62 14.27
C ILE A 50 -0.09 -24.30 12.91
N LYS A 51 -0.76 -23.65 11.95
CA LYS A 51 -1.04 -24.20 10.61
C LYS A 51 -0.87 -23.13 9.54
N GLY A 52 -0.14 -23.46 8.48
CA GLY A 52 0.04 -22.66 7.26
C GLY A 52 -0.02 -23.53 5.99
N PRO A 53 0.15 -22.92 4.80
CA PRO A 53 0.17 -23.65 3.52
C PRO A 53 1.31 -24.68 3.47
N PRO A 54 1.23 -25.68 2.58
CA PRO A 54 2.28 -26.70 2.45
C PRO A 54 3.64 -26.04 2.20
N GLY A 55 4.64 -26.38 3.02
CA GLY A 55 5.98 -25.77 3.01
C GLY A 55 6.18 -24.63 4.03
N PHE A 56 5.18 -24.30 4.86
CA PHE A 56 5.35 -23.39 5.99
C PHE A 56 5.82 -24.13 7.24
N ASP A 57 7.10 -23.95 7.60
CA ASP A 57 7.63 -24.37 8.90
C ASP A 57 7.48 -23.23 9.93
N ALA A 58 6.67 -23.49 10.96
CA ALA A 58 6.46 -22.58 12.10
C ALA A 58 7.66 -22.52 13.07
N LYS A 59 8.67 -23.39 12.87
CA LYS A 59 9.89 -23.40 13.67
C LYS A 59 10.78 -22.22 13.27
N PRO A 60 11.37 -21.50 14.23
CA PRO A 60 12.40 -20.50 13.92
C PRO A 60 13.52 -21.15 13.11
N LEU A 61 13.95 -20.50 12.02
CA LEU A 61 15.18 -20.85 11.33
C LEU A 61 16.35 -20.55 12.27
N GLU A 62 16.76 -21.54 13.05
CA GLU A 62 17.96 -21.49 13.85
C GLU A 62 19.16 -21.47 12.89
N GLY A 63 19.74 -20.28 12.67
CA GLY A 63 21.05 -20.17 12.02
C GLY A 63 21.20 -19.10 10.95
N THR A 64 21.13 -17.83 11.34
CA THR A 64 22.08 -16.82 10.81
C THR A 64 22.37 -15.77 11.88
N SER A 65 22.81 -16.24 13.05
CA SER A 65 23.58 -15.39 13.96
C SER A 65 24.99 -15.24 13.42
N SER A 66 25.34 -13.97 13.20
CA SER A 66 26.69 -13.41 13.07
C SER A 66 27.77 -14.27 13.75
N LYS A 67 28.63 -14.90 12.95
CA LYS A 67 29.91 -15.43 13.44
C LYS A 67 30.96 -14.35 13.26
N THR A 68 31.36 -13.77 14.40
CA THR A 68 32.52 -12.92 14.61
C THR A 68 33.76 -13.48 13.89
N VAL A 69 34.32 -12.70 12.95
CA VAL A 69 35.72 -12.84 12.51
C VAL A 69 36.49 -11.66 13.12
N LYS A 70 37.57 -11.97 13.83
CA LYS A 70 38.40 -11.03 14.59
C LYS A 70 39.37 -10.27 13.68
N GLY A 71 38.98 -9.07 13.25
CA GLY A 71 39.83 -7.90 12.87
C GLY A 71 40.76 -7.98 11.62
N PRO A 72 41.25 -6.84 11.09
CA PRO A 72 41.31 -5.53 11.74
C PRO A 72 40.51 -4.39 11.07
N SER A 73 40.07 -3.49 11.94
CA SER A 73 39.88 -2.04 11.83
C SER A 73 40.07 -1.37 10.45
N SER A 74 39.09 -0.56 10.02
CA SER A 74 39.30 0.89 9.88
C SER A 74 38.02 1.67 9.50
N ALA A 75 37.84 2.80 10.20
CA ALA A 75 37.21 4.05 9.78
C ALA A 75 35.68 4.13 9.59
N ALA A 76 35.04 4.51 10.70
CA ALA A 76 34.28 5.77 10.86
C ALA A 76 33.24 6.16 9.80
N ARG A 77 31.95 6.14 10.19
CA ARG A 77 30.96 7.19 9.84
C ARG A 77 30.01 7.44 11.02
N PRO A 78 29.53 8.68 11.22
CA PRO A 78 28.98 9.17 12.48
C PRO A 78 27.51 8.77 12.70
N ASN A 79 27.15 8.73 13.98
CA ASN A 79 25.81 8.58 14.54
C ASN A 79 24.76 9.47 13.85
N TYR A 80 23.63 8.87 13.45
CA TYR A 80 22.35 9.56 13.54
C TYR A 80 21.57 8.94 14.71
N GLU A 81 21.42 9.71 15.76
CA GLU A 81 20.62 9.37 16.92
C GLU A 81 19.14 9.60 16.57
N ALA A 82 18.40 8.52 16.36
CA ALA A 82 16.94 8.56 16.34
C ALA A 82 16.46 8.00 17.68
N ALA A 83 16.43 8.88 18.68
CA ALA A 83 15.83 8.60 19.97
C ALA A 83 14.32 8.35 19.81
N ALA A 84 13.89 7.26 20.42
CA ALA A 84 12.53 6.77 20.44
C ALA A 84 11.61 7.65 21.31
N ALA A 85 10.37 7.77 20.83
CA ALA A 85 9.10 7.67 21.55
C ALA A 85 8.93 8.34 22.92
N THR A 86 7.89 9.16 23.05
CA THR A 86 6.91 8.97 24.14
C THR A 86 5.55 9.56 23.75
N THR A 87 4.51 8.72 23.77
CA THR A 87 3.11 9.12 23.92
C THR A 87 2.74 8.88 25.39
N PRO A 88 1.96 9.77 26.03
CA PRO A 88 1.05 9.32 27.07
C PRO A 88 -0.40 9.74 26.84
N ALA A 89 -1.24 8.99 27.54
CA ALA A 89 -2.65 8.75 27.31
C ALA A 89 -3.62 9.87 27.74
N ALA A 90 -4.88 9.60 27.39
CA ALA A 90 -6.09 10.36 27.68
C ALA A 90 -6.29 10.79 29.14
N ASN A 91 -7.05 11.87 29.32
CA ASN A 91 -8.12 11.87 30.32
C ASN A 91 -9.29 12.76 29.92
N ALA A 92 -10.46 12.34 30.39
CA ALA A 92 -11.78 12.87 30.09
C ALA A 92 -12.20 14.03 31.01
N ALA A 93 -13.34 14.61 30.63
CA ALA A 93 -14.30 15.37 31.42
C ALA A 93 -14.09 16.90 31.55
N ALA A 94 -14.94 17.64 30.86
CA ALA A 94 -15.71 18.72 31.48
C ALA A 94 -17.01 18.95 30.69
N VAL A 95 -18.11 18.62 31.36
CA VAL A 95 -19.49 18.95 31.01
C VAL A 95 -19.67 20.45 31.30
N ASN A 96 -20.33 21.19 30.40
CA ASN A 96 -21.03 22.41 30.80
C ASN A 96 -22.29 22.56 29.95
N THR A 97 -23.42 22.38 30.63
CA THR A 97 -24.77 22.70 30.18
C THR A 97 -25.16 24.00 30.88
N ALA A 98 -25.50 25.06 30.16
CA ALA A 98 -26.50 26.06 30.56
C ALA A 98 -26.64 27.13 29.47
N GLY A 99 -27.85 27.27 28.92
CA GLY A 99 -28.20 28.38 28.04
C GLY A 99 -29.46 28.12 27.24
N THR A 100 -30.62 28.42 27.81
CA THR A 100 -31.96 28.46 27.17
C THR A 100 -32.80 29.41 28.04
N PRO A 101 -33.80 30.18 27.54
CA PRO A 101 -34.13 30.68 26.19
C PRO A 101 -34.35 32.24 26.22
N PRO A 102 -34.98 32.92 25.23
CA PRO A 102 -36.41 32.78 24.95
C PRO A 102 -36.74 32.55 23.47
N ALA A 103 -37.90 31.92 23.27
CA ALA A 103 -38.61 31.87 22.01
C ALA A 103 -38.80 33.26 21.40
N ALA A 104 -38.56 33.36 20.10
CA ALA A 104 -39.15 34.37 19.25
C ALA A 104 -39.81 33.65 18.09
N ASP A 105 -41.14 33.57 18.16
CA ASP A 105 -42.02 33.33 17.03
C ASP A 105 -41.59 34.20 15.85
N LYS A 106 -41.13 33.53 14.78
CA LYS A 106 -41.41 34.00 13.43
C LYS A 106 -42.02 32.85 12.67
N LYS A 107 -43.34 32.94 12.49
CA LYS A 107 -43.99 32.34 11.33
C LYS A 107 -43.35 32.97 10.10
N THR A 108 -42.43 32.25 9.48
CA THR A 108 -42.21 32.37 8.05
C THR A 108 -43.19 31.42 7.40
N ASP A 109 -43.91 31.91 6.39
CA ASP A 109 -44.69 31.13 5.46
C ASP A 109 -43.75 30.20 4.65
N ASP A 110 -43.11 29.25 5.31
CA ASP A 110 -42.33 28.20 4.68
C ASP A 110 -43.25 27.00 4.53
N LYS A 111 -43.83 26.86 3.34
CA LYS A 111 -44.37 25.58 2.91
C LYS A 111 -43.23 24.58 3.07
N PRO A 112 -43.33 23.59 3.99
CA PRO A 112 -42.22 22.69 4.26
C PRO A 112 -41.84 22.02 2.94
N LEU A 113 -40.54 22.04 2.60
CA LEU A 113 -40.03 21.32 1.43
C LEU A 113 -40.66 19.92 1.45
N THR A 114 -41.32 19.60 0.35
CA THR A 114 -41.93 18.30 0.13
C THR A 114 -40.85 17.23 0.26
N THR A 115 -41.24 16.01 0.61
CA THR A 115 -40.29 14.88 0.72
C THR A 115 -39.45 14.71 -0.56
N ALA A 116 -40.02 15.02 -1.73
CA ALA A 116 -39.34 15.03 -3.01
C ALA A 116 -38.23 16.09 -3.12
N GLU A 117 -38.44 17.30 -2.58
CA GLU A 117 -37.42 18.37 -2.60
C GLU A 117 -36.26 18.07 -1.65
N LYS A 118 -36.54 17.46 -0.48
CA LYS A 118 -35.50 17.02 0.47
C LYS A 118 -34.63 15.89 -0.08
N GLU A 119 -35.23 14.94 -0.80
CA GLU A 119 -34.48 13.86 -1.46
C GLU A 119 -33.54 14.43 -2.53
N LEU A 120 -34.01 15.40 -3.32
CA LEU A 120 -33.22 16.02 -4.38
C LEU A 120 -32.03 16.81 -3.82
N GLU A 121 -32.21 17.51 -2.69
CA GLU A 121 -31.12 18.18 -1.98
C GLU A 121 -30.11 17.18 -1.39
N TYR A 122 -30.59 16.09 -0.78
CA TYR A 122 -29.72 15.02 -0.28
C TYR A 122 -28.87 14.43 -1.40
N GLN A 123 -29.46 14.09 -2.54
CA GLN A 123 -28.74 13.57 -3.70
C GLN A 123 -27.73 14.57 -4.26
N LYS A 124 -28.08 15.87 -4.34
CA LYS A 124 -27.15 16.93 -4.75
C LYS A 124 -25.96 17.02 -3.80
N ARG A 125 -26.19 16.96 -2.47
CA ARG A 125 -25.11 16.97 -1.48
C ARG A 125 -24.24 15.72 -1.57
N LYS A 126 -24.83 14.53 -1.68
CA LYS A 126 -24.09 13.27 -1.86
C LYS A 126 -23.21 13.31 -3.12
N LYS A 127 -23.73 13.83 -4.22
CA LYS A 127 -22.96 13.98 -5.47
C LYS A 127 -21.83 15.00 -5.33
N ALA A 128 -22.08 16.15 -4.71
CA ALA A 128 -21.05 17.16 -4.47
C ALA A 128 -19.93 16.66 -3.54
N GLU A 129 -20.28 15.91 -2.47
CA GLU A 129 -19.31 15.24 -1.59
C GLU A 129 -18.47 14.21 -2.35
N ALA A 130 -19.10 13.37 -3.17
CA ALA A 130 -18.40 12.35 -3.95
C ALA A 130 -17.45 12.96 -5.00
N GLU A 131 -17.87 14.03 -5.68
CA GLU A 131 -17.02 14.76 -6.64
C GLU A 131 -15.86 15.49 -5.93
N ALA A 132 -16.12 16.12 -4.79
CA ALA A 132 -15.07 16.75 -3.98
C ALA A 132 -14.06 15.73 -3.46
N GLN A 133 -14.53 14.58 -2.97
CA GLN A 133 -13.68 13.48 -2.53
C GLN A 133 -12.86 12.93 -3.70
N ALA A 134 -13.49 12.63 -4.85
CA ALA A 134 -12.81 12.14 -6.03
C ALA A 134 -11.74 13.12 -6.54
N LYS A 135 -12.02 14.43 -6.52
CA LYS A 135 -11.04 15.46 -6.87
C LYS A 135 -9.86 15.47 -5.89
N SER A 136 -10.13 15.43 -4.58
CA SER A 136 -9.07 15.40 -3.56
C SER A 136 -8.20 14.14 -3.65
N GLU A 137 -8.80 12.98 -3.95
CA GLU A 137 -8.10 11.72 -4.15
C GLU A 137 -7.25 11.75 -5.43
N ALA A 138 -7.78 12.31 -6.52
CA ALA A 138 -7.04 12.47 -7.76
C ALA A 138 -5.84 13.42 -7.61
N GLU A 139 -6.01 14.54 -6.89
CA GLU A 139 -4.91 15.48 -6.59
C GLU A 139 -3.86 14.83 -5.67
N ALA A 140 -4.29 14.11 -4.65
CA ALA A 140 -3.39 13.37 -3.77
C ALA A 140 -2.63 12.27 -4.53
N GLN A 141 -3.29 11.55 -5.44
CA GLN A 141 -2.66 10.54 -6.27
C GLN A 141 -1.65 11.19 -7.23
N ALA A 142 -2.03 12.26 -7.92
CA ALA A 142 -1.12 13.00 -8.79
C ALA A 142 0.12 13.52 -8.04
N ALA A 143 -0.04 13.95 -6.79
CA ALA A 143 1.07 14.34 -5.93
C ALA A 143 1.99 13.15 -5.60
N ARG A 144 1.42 11.98 -5.25
CA ARG A 144 2.19 10.75 -5.02
C ARG A 144 2.95 10.32 -6.28
N ASP A 145 2.28 10.34 -7.43
CA ASP A 145 2.86 9.93 -8.72
C ASP A 145 4.05 10.83 -9.10
N LYS A 146 3.92 12.16 -8.90
CA LYS A 146 5.02 13.10 -9.11
C LYS A 146 6.22 12.79 -8.22
N GLN A 147 5.98 12.56 -6.93
CA GLN A 147 7.05 12.20 -5.98
C GLN A 147 7.72 10.88 -6.36
N GLN A 148 6.94 9.87 -6.71
CA GLN A 148 7.46 8.57 -7.17
C GLN A 148 8.29 8.73 -8.45
N ALA A 149 7.79 9.48 -9.44
CA ALA A 149 8.53 9.74 -10.67
C ALA A 149 9.89 10.41 -10.40
N CYS A 150 9.92 11.42 -9.53
CA CYS A 150 11.18 12.07 -9.13
C CYS A 150 12.15 11.07 -8.46
N ASN A 151 11.66 10.26 -7.53
CA ASN A 151 12.48 9.28 -6.81
C ASN A 151 13.07 8.23 -7.76
N MET A 152 12.25 7.67 -8.65
CA MET A 152 12.68 6.69 -9.65
C MET A 152 13.70 7.28 -10.63
N SER A 153 13.50 8.53 -11.09
CA SER A 153 14.47 9.20 -11.96
C SER A 153 15.82 9.42 -11.26
N ARG A 154 15.81 9.80 -9.98
CA ARG A 154 17.04 9.97 -9.19
C ARG A 154 17.78 8.66 -8.96
N GLU A 155 17.06 7.58 -8.69
CA GLU A 155 17.63 6.25 -8.51
C GLU A 155 18.30 5.76 -9.80
N SER A 156 17.62 5.90 -10.94
CA SER A 156 18.17 5.57 -12.25
C SER A 156 19.47 6.32 -12.53
N LEU A 157 19.49 7.64 -12.28
CA LEU A 157 20.70 8.45 -12.43
C LEU A 157 21.84 7.97 -11.52
N ARG A 158 21.56 7.73 -10.23
CA ARG A 158 22.55 7.22 -9.28
C ARG A 158 23.14 5.88 -9.73
N SER A 159 22.31 4.98 -10.29
CA SER A 159 22.79 3.70 -10.82
C SER A 159 23.78 3.90 -11.97
N LEU A 160 23.49 4.83 -12.89
CA LEU A 160 24.35 5.13 -14.03
C LEU A 160 25.70 5.75 -13.60
N GLU A 161 25.66 6.62 -12.60
CA GLU A 161 26.82 7.35 -12.05
C GLU A 161 27.65 6.51 -11.05
N SER A 162 27.14 5.36 -10.59
CA SER A 162 27.81 4.49 -9.61
C SER A 162 29.13 3.85 -10.07
N GLY A 163 29.44 3.91 -11.36
CA GLY A 163 30.60 3.24 -11.96
C GLY A 163 30.46 1.73 -12.15
N ILE A 164 29.32 1.13 -11.77
CA ILE A 164 29.06 -0.31 -11.98
C ILE A 164 28.99 -0.61 -13.49
N ARG A 165 29.58 -1.72 -13.91
CA ARG A 165 29.48 -2.21 -15.30
C ARG A 165 28.03 -2.63 -15.59
N MET A 166 27.37 -1.91 -16.49
CA MET A 166 26.01 -2.24 -16.89
C MET A 166 26.01 -3.25 -18.03
N MET A 167 25.02 -4.14 -18.01
CA MET A 167 24.82 -5.15 -19.05
C MET A 167 23.45 -4.91 -19.70
N THR A 168 23.39 -5.02 -21.01
CA THR A 168 22.14 -5.12 -21.76
C THR A 168 22.02 -6.52 -22.34
N VAL A 169 20.80 -6.93 -22.65
CA VAL A 169 20.54 -8.17 -23.37
C VAL A 169 20.45 -7.84 -24.85
N ASN A 170 21.16 -8.57 -25.71
CA ASN A 170 21.07 -8.42 -27.16
C ASN A 170 19.89 -9.23 -27.72
N GLU A 171 19.65 -9.15 -29.04
CA GLU A 171 18.55 -9.86 -29.72
C GLU A 171 18.64 -11.39 -29.59
N LYS A 172 19.83 -11.94 -29.29
CA LYS A 172 20.07 -13.37 -29.09
C LYS A 172 19.90 -13.81 -27.63
N GLY A 173 19.53 -12.89 -26.73
CA GLY A 173 19.40 -13.18 -25.31
C GLY A 173 20.71 -13.16 -24.52
N GLU A 174 21.83 -12.80 -25.14
CA GLU A 174 23.13 -12.74 -24.48
C GLU A 174 23.31 -11.42 -23.73
N ARG A 175 23.93 -11.46 -22.55
CA ARG A 175 24.24 -10.26 -21.77
C ARG A 175 25.55 -9.65 -22.29
N ILE A 176 25.46 -8.49 -22.92
CA ILE A 176 26.62 -7.72 -23.38
C ILE A 176 26.83 -6.48 -22.50
N PRO A 177 28.08 -6.09 -22.22
CA PRO A 177 28.35 -4.86 -21.51
C PRO A 177 27.96 -3.65 -22.36
N ILE A 178 27.38 -2.65 -21.71
CA ILE A 178 27.14 -1.35 -22.33
C ILE A 178 28.47 -0.60 -22.38
N ASP A 179 28.80 -0.02 -23.54
CA ASP A 179 29.98 0.81 -23.70
C ASP A 179 29.82 2.19 -23.03
N ASP A 180 30.91 2.95 -22.99
CA ASP A 180 30.93 4.23 -22.30
C ASP A 180 30.10 5.30 -23.04
N GLU A 181 29.99 5.22 -24.36
CA GLU A 181 29.19 6.16 -25.15
C GLU A 181 27.70 6.02 -24.82
N GLU A 182 27.20 4.78 -24.83
CA GLU A 182 25.82 4.46 -24.49
C GLU A 182 25.52 4.71 -23.00
N ARG A 183 26.47 4.46 -22.09
CA ARG A 183 26.36 4.89 -20.69
C ARG A 183 26.18 6.41 -20.58
N ASN A 184 26.97 7.18 -21.32
CA ASN A 184 26.90 8.64 -21.31
C ASN A 184 25.57 9.16 -21.86
N LYS A 185 25.06 8.57 -22.95
CA LYS A 185 23.73 8.89 -23.50
C LYS A 185 22.62 8.60 -22.50
N ARG A 186 22.65 7.44 -21.83
CA ARG A 186 21.68 7.09 -20.78
C ARG A 186 21.76 8.05 -19.61
N THR A 187 22.97 8.44 -19.19
CA THR A 187 23.19 9.40 -18.10
C THR A 187 22.62 10.77 -18.45
N ALA A 188 22.84 11.26 -19.67
CA ALA A 188 22.27 12.52 -20.13
C ALA A 188 20.73 12.51 -20.09
N ARG A 189 20.10 11.45 -20.62
CA ARG A 189 18.64 11.26 -20.56
C ARG A 189 18.12 11.14 -19.13
N ALA A 190 18.85 10.45 -18.26
CA ALA A 190 18.47 10.32 -16.85
C ALA A 190 18.55 11.66 -16.12
N ARG A 191 19.55 12.51 -16.42
CA ARG A 191 19.62 13.88 -15.89
C ARG A 191 18.45 14.74 -16.36
N GLU A 192 18.06 14.64 -17.63
CA GLU A 192 16.86 15.31 -18.16
C GLU A 192 15.59 14.80 -17.46
N ALA A 193 15.46 13.48 -17.28
CA ALA A 193 14.33 12.89 -16.57
C ALA A 193 14.26 13.36 -15.11
N VAL A 194 15.40 13.51 -14.42
CA VAL A 194 15.44 14.11 -13.09
C VAL A 194 15.01 15.58 -13.15
N ALA A 195 15.51 16.36 -14.10
CA ALA A 195 15.13 17.76 -14.24
C ALA A 195 13.61 17.92 -14.45
N LYS A 196 13.01 17.09 -15.30
CA LYS A 196 11.58 17.12 -15.62
C LYS A 196 10.69 16.57 -14.49
N SER A 197 11.07 15.44 -13.90
CA SER A 197 10.23 14.77 -12.89
C SER A 197 10.38 15.36 -11.49
N CYS A 198 11.48 16.06 -11.20
CA CYS A 198 11.74 16.67 -9.90
C CYS A 198 11.55 18.19 -9.86
N SER A 199 11.26 18.86 -10.98
CA SER A 199 10.83 20.26 -10.94
C SER A 199 9.38 20.32 -10.46
N ASN A 200 9.16 20.88 -9.28
CA ASN A 200 7.84 21.29 -8.82
C ASN A 200 7.55 22.72 -9.25
#